data_AF-A0A1W7RB15-F1
#
_entry.id   AF-A0A1W7RB15-F1
#
_cell.length_a   1.000
_cell.length_b   1.000
_cell.length_c   1.000
_cell.angle_alpha   90.00
_cell.angle_beta   90.00
_cell.angle_gamma   90.00
#
_symmetry.space_group_name_H-M   'P 1'
#
loop_
_entity.id
_entity.type
_entity.pdbx_description
1 polymer ?
#
loop_
_entity_poly.entity_id
_entity_poly.type
_entity_poly.pdbx_seq_one_letter_code
_entity_poly.pdbx_strand_id
1 'polypeptide(L)' 'MKTAFILTILLLTVLTTINAGTMNKRSGCRQDACFDGCIADNCSSGTCVSGECQCNSCR' A
#
# COMPACT_ATOMS: atom_id res chain seq x y z
N MET A 1 12.08 39.85 4.53
CA MET A 1 10.76 39.17 4.56
C MET A 1 10.63 38.11 3.48
N LYS A 2 10.92 38.40 2.21
CA LYS A 2 10.74 37.50 1.05
C LYS A 2 11.59 36.21 1.08
N THR A 3 12.76 36.22 1.70
CA THR A 3 13.65 35.05 1.86
C THR A 3 13.12 34.00 2.85
N ALA A 4 12.42 34.42 3.90
CA ALA A 4 11.84 33.50 4.88
C ALA A 4 10.68 32.68 4.29
N PHE A 5 9.86 33.30 3.42
CA PHE A 5 8.77 32.61 2.71
C PHE A 5 9.26 31.52 1.76
N ILE A 6 10.41 31.73 1.11
CA ILE A 6 10.99 30.73 0.20
C ILE A 6 11.50 29.53 1.00
N LEU A 7 12.14 29.79 2.15
CA LEU A 7 12.66 28.75 3.03
C LEU A 7 11.54 27.85 3.60
N THR A 8 10.40 28.45 3.98
CA THR A 8 9.27 27.69 4.52
C THR A 8 8.61 26.81 3.45
N ILE A 9 8.49 27.29 2.21
CA ILE A 9 7.98 26.49 1.08
C ILE A 9 8.91 25.30 0.78
N LEU A 10 10.24 25.51 0.82
CA LEU A 10 11.20 24.41 0.67
C LEU A 10 11.09 23.37 1.79
N LEU A 11 10.94 23.80 3.04
CA LEU A 11 10.79 22.86 4.16
C LEU A 11 9.48 22.05 4.07
N LEU A 12 8.38 22.69 3.67
CA LEU A 12 7.09 22.01 3.47
C LEU A 12 7.15 20.97 2.34
N THR A 13 7.83 21.29 1.23
CA THR A 13 7.97 20.35 0.09
C THR A 13 8.86 19.15 0.40
N VAL A 14 9.89 19.31 1.24
CA VAL A 14 10.69 18.18 1.74
C VAL A 14 9.89 17.31 2.71
N LEU A 15 9.05 17.92 3.58
CA LEU A 15 8.24 17.15 4.53
C LEU A 15 7.16 16.31 3.82
N THR A 16 6.51 16.85 2.78
CA THR A 16 5.49 16.12 2.01
C THR A 16 6.07 14.98 1.18
N THR A 17 7.28 15.12 0.65
CA THR A 17 7.96 14.06 -0.12
C THR A 17 8.37 12.87 0.77
N ILE A 18 8.81 13.12 2.00
CA ILE A 18 9.14 12.05 2.97
C ILE A 18 7.88 11.25 3.36
N ASN A 19 6.74 11.93 3.56
CA ASN A 19 5.50 11.26 3.94
C ASN A 19 4.90 10.41 2.79
N ALA A 20 5.08 10.84 1.54
CA ALA A 20 4.68 10.04 0.37
C ALA A 20 5.52 8.75 0.22
N GLY A 21 6.79 8.77 0.63
CA GLY A 21 7.66 7.57 0.63
C GLY A 21 7.24 6.51 1.65
N THR A 22 6.51 6.89 2.71
CA THR A 22 6.01 5.96 3.75
C THR A 22 4.58 5.48 3.48
N MET A 23 3.81 6.17 2.63
CA MET A 23 2.43 5.79 2.32
C MET A 23 2.29 4.79 1.15
N ASN A 24 3.38 4.43 0.46
CA ASN A 24 3.33 3.52 -0.69
C ASN A 24 3.80 2.10 -0.39
N LYS A 25 3.64 1.64 0.86
CA LYS A 25 3.83 0.22 1.22
C LYS A 25 2.50 -0.45 1.57
N ARG A 26 1.42 -0.04 0.91
CA ARG A 26 0.11 -0.67 0.97
C ARG A 26 -0.55 -0.80 -0.42
N SER A 27 0.26 -0.81 -1.48
CA SER A 27 -0.14 -1.23 -2.83
C SER A 27 0.40 -2.62 -3.11
N GLY A 28 0.12 -3.54 -2.19
CA GLY A 28 0.51 -4.94 -2.30
C GLY A 28 -0.55 -5.76 -1.61
N CYS A 29 -1.03 -6.80 -2.30
CA CYS A 29 -1.90 -7.82 -1.74
C CYS A 29 -1.47 -8.20 -0.32
N ARG A 30 -2.41 -8.11 0.63
CA ARG A 30 -2.20 -8.54 2.01
C ARG A 30 -2.46 -10.04 2.08
N GLN A 31 -1.42 -10.83 2.33
CA GLN A 31 -1.50 -12.29 2.32
C GLN A 31 -2.60 -12.82 3.24
N ASP A 32 -2.72 -12.27 4.45
CA ASP A 32 -3.75 -12.71 5.41
C ASP A 32 -5.16 -12.40 4.91
N ALA A 33 -5.40 -11.18 4.41
CA ALA A 33 -6.71 -10.80 3.89
C ALA A 33 -7.06 -11.55 2.59
N CYS A 34 -6.06 -11.88 1.77
CA CYS A 34 -6.22 -12.69 0.57
C CYS A 34 -6.61 -14.14 0.94
N PHE A 35 -5.91 -14.74 1.90
CA PHE A 35 -6.25 -16.06 2.38
C PHE A 35 -7.67 -16.10 2.94
N ASP A 36 -8.00 -15.22 3.90
CA ASP A 36 -9.32 -15.20 4.53
C ASP A 36 -10.45 -14.97 3.52
N GLY A 37 -10.26 -14.06 2.56
CA GLY A 37 -11.21 -13.81 1.48
C GLY A 37 -11.43 -15.06 0.61
N CYS A 38 -10.35 -15.71 0.17
CA CYS A 38 -10.45 -16.92 -0.63
C CYS A 38 -11.14 -18.07 0.11
N ILE A 39 -10.89 -18.23 1.43
CA ILE A 39 -11.61 -19.23 2.23
C ILE A 39 -13.12 -18.90 2.30
N ALA A 40 -13.48 -17.62 2.46
CA ALA A 40 -14.87 -17.18 2.47
C ALA A 40 -15.59 -17.44 1.13
N ASP A 41 -14.87 -17.36 0.01
CA ASP A 41 -15.35 -17.69 -1.35
C ASP A 41 -15.31 -19.20 -1.67
N ASN A 42 -15.21 -20.09 -0.66
CA ASN A 42 -15.16 -21.56 -0.81
C ASN A 42 -13.94 -22.07 -1.60
N CYS A 43 -12.81 -21.36 -1.51
CA CYS A 43 -11.52 -21.84 -1.99
C CYS A 43 -10.69 -22.46 -0.86
N SER A 44 -9.67 -23.25 -1.20
CA SER A 44 -8.83 -23.93 -0.21
C SER A 44 -7.63 -23.09 0.25
N SER A 45 -7.20 -22.11 -0.55
CA SER A 45 -6.13 -21.18 -0.19
C SER A 45 -6.16 -19.90 -1.01
N GLY A 46 -5.49 -18.87 -0.52
CA GLY A 46 -5.26 -17.60 -1.21
C GLY A 46 -3.79 -17.18 -1.10
N THR A 47 -3.21 -16.73 -2.20
CA THR A 47 -1.81 -16.29 -2.26
C THR A 47 -1.66 -14.99 -3.04
N CYS A 48 -0.86 -14.09 -2.49
CA CYS A 48 -0.48 -12.85 -3.12
C CYS A 48 0.64 -13.07 -4.14
N VAL A 49 0.35 -12.83 -5.40
CA VAL A 49 1.31 -12.94 -6.51
C VAL A 49 1.34 -11.60 -7.23
N SER A 50 2.53 -10.99 -7.35
CA SER A 50 2.71 -9.70 -8.02
C SER A 50 1.81 -8.56 -7.52
N GLY A 51 1.41 -8.62 -6.25
CA GLY A 51 0.55 -7.60 -5.63
C GLY A 51 -0.95 -7.85 -5.79
N GLU A 52 -1.36 -8.95 -6.44
CA GLU A 52 -2.75 -9.37 -6.57
C GLU A 52 -3.05 -10.66 -5.81
N CYS A 53 -4.28 -10.80 -5.33
CA CYS A 53 -4.72 -12.00 -4.63
C CYS A 53 -5.18 -13.06 -5.64
N GLN A 54 -4.62 -14.26 -5.56
CA GLN A 54 -5.06 -15.42 -6.33
C GLN A 54 -5.59 -16.51 -5.39
N CYS A 55 -6.84 -16.92 -5.60
CA CYS A 55 -7.46 -18.03 -4.90
C CYS A 55 -7.20 -19.35 -5.63
N ASN A 56 -6.91 -20.42 -4.90
CA ASN A 56 -6.65 -21.74 -5.45
C ASN A 56 -7.67 -22.76 -4.93
N SER A 57 -7.99 -23.74 -5.77
CA SER A 57 -8.90 -24.86 -5.45
C SER A 57 -10.26 -24.38 -4.93
N CYS A 58 -10.90 -23.48 -5.69
CA CYS A 58 -12.27 -23.02 -5.50
C CYS A 58 -13.27 -24.07 -6.01
N ARG A 59 -14.37 -24.28 -5.29
CA ARG A 59 -15.35 -25.34 -5.56
C ARG A 59 -16.77 -24.82 -5.76
#